data_AF-A0A2R6XZ68-F1
#
_entry.id   AF-A0A2R6XZ68-F1
#
_cell.length_a   1.000
_cell.length_b   1.000
_cell.length_c   1.000
_cell.angle_alpha   90.00
_cell.angle_beta   90.00
_cell.angle_gamma   90.00
#
_symmetry.space_group_name_H-M   'P 1'
#
loop_
_entity.id
_entity.type
_entity.pdbx_description
1 polymer ?
#
loop_
_entity_poly.entity_id
_entity_poly.type
_entity_poly.pdbx_seq_one_letter_code
_entity_poly.pdbx_strand_id
1 'polypeptide(L)' 'MYFDPMFDRTVKKAHGTVDMLRALGEPTPLQEEAIEQALRVARRNVMIKERPGSPLFGRYGFRVYARKASFTYGVRDVS' A
#
# COMPACT_ATOMS: atom_id res chain seq x y z
N MET A 1 7.73 -8.99 -2.05
CA MET A 1 6.33 -8.89 -2.50
C MET A 1 5.91 -7.42 -2.45
N TYR A 2 5.02 -6.98 -3.33
CA TYR A 2 4.63 -5.57 -3.44
C TYR A 2 3.12 -5.43 -3.47
N PHE A 3 2.61 -4.51 -2.65
CA PHE A 3 1.20 -4.11 -2.61
C PHE A 3 1.05 -2.68 -3.13
N ASP A 4 0.15 -2.49 -4.09
CA ASP A 4 -0.32 -1.20 -4.56
C ASP A 4 -1.83 -1.08 -4.32
N PRO A 5 -2.27 -0.96 -3.05
CA PRO A 5 -3.67 -0.82 -2.76
C PRO A 5 -4.20 0.47 -3.39
N MET A 6 -5.45 0.44 -3.83
CA MET A 6 -6.15 1.67 -4.19
C MET A 6 -6.23 2.54 -2.93
N PHE A 7 -5.60 3.71 -2.96
CA PHE A 7 -5.52 4.60 -1.79
C PHE A 7 -6.92 4.84 -1.20
N ASP A 8 -7.06 4.61 0.10
CA ASP A 8 -8.33 4.78 0.84
C ASP A 8 -8.90 6.20 0.65
N ARG A 9 -8.05 7.22 0.74
CA ARG A 9 -8.42 8.61 0.42
C ARG A 9 -8.21 8.90 -1.06
N THR A 10 -9.33 8.94 -1.77
CA THR A 10 -9.41 9.44 -3.15
C THR A 10 -9.21 10.95 -3.18
N VAL A 11 -8.29 11.44 -4.01
CA VAL A 11 -8.16 12.89 -4.30
C VAL A 11 -9.03 13.25 -5.49
N LYS A 12 -9.66 14.42 -5.46
CA LYS A 12 -10.54 14.90 -6.56
C LYS A 12 -9.85 14.91 -7.94
N LYS A 13 -8.53 15.12 -7.97
CA LYS A 13 -7.70 15.05 -9.19
C LYS A 13 -7.61 13.65 -9.83
N ALA A 14 -8.01 12.59 -9.13
CA ALA A 14 -7.99 11.22 -9.65
C ALA A 14 -9.30 10.81 -10.36
N HIS A 15 -10.36 11.63 -10.26
CA HIS A 15 -11.61 11.39 -10.98
C HIS A 15 -11.40 11.56 -12.49
N GLY A 16 -11.99 10.66 -13.28
CA GLY A 16 -11.85 10.58 -14.74
C GLY A 16 -10.62 9.79 -15.22
N THR A 17 -9.48 9.86 -14.52
CA THR A 17 -8.22 9.22 -14.98
C THR A 17 -8.01 7.81 -14.43
N VAL A 18 -8.53 7.50 -13.23
CA VAL A 18 -8.31 6.20 -12.57
C VAL A 18 -9.61 5.39 -12.46
N ASP A 19 -10.73 5.91 -12.97
CA ASP A 19 -12.05 5.27 -12.77
C ASP A 19 -12.14 3.90 -13.46
N MET A 20 -11.52 3.73 -14.63
CA MET A 20 -11.42 2.42 -15.27
C MET A 20 -10.56 1.44 -14.44
N LEU A 21 -9.47 1.93 -13.84
CA LEU A 21 -8.62 1.11 -12.97
C LEU A 21 -9.29 0.79 -11.63
N ARG A 22 -10.19 1.65 -11.13
CA ARG A 22 -11.05 1.33 -9.96
C ARG A 22 -12.00 0.20 -10.26
N ALA A 23 -12.61 0.19 -11.44
CA ALA A 23 -13.52 -0.89 -11.85
C ALA A 23 -12.80 -2.24 -11.99
N LEU A 24 -11.50 -2.22 -12.28
CA LEU A 24 -10.66 -3.42 -12.42
C LEU A 24 -9.87 -3.78 -11.14
N GLY A 25 -9.80 -2.87 -10.18
CA GLY A 25 -9.04 -3.06 -8.93
C GLY A 25 -9.90 -3.69 -7.83
N GLU A 26 -9.23 -4.29 -6.85
CA GLU A 26 -9.90 -4.78 -5.63
C GLU A 26 -10.30 -3.58 -4.75
N PRO A 27 -11.59 -3.32 -4.52
CA PRO A 27 -12.04 -2.21 -3.67
C PRO A 27 -11.80 -2.48 -2.18
N THR A 28 -11.59 -3.74 -1.80
CA THR A 28 -11.39 -4.11 -0.40
C THR A 28 -10.07 -3.54 0.12
N PRO A 29 -10.08 -2.88 1.30
CA PRO A 29 -8.85 -2.44 1.95
C PRO A 29 -7.87 -3.60 2.13
N LEU A 30 -6.57 -3.29 2.05
CA LEU A 30 -5.53 -4.28 2.33
C LEU A 30 -5.72 -4.84 3.75
N GLN A 31 -5.90 -6.15 3.85
CA GLN A 31 -6.15 -6.83 5.12
C GLN A 31 -4.83 -7.31 5.75
N GLU A 32 -4.85 -7.52 7.07
CA GLU A 32 -3.68 -7.94 7.83
C GLU A 32 -3.23 -9.35 7.44
N GLU A 33 -4.19 -10.25 7.21
CA GLU A 33 -3.96 -11.62 6.78
C GLU A 33 -3.20 -11.68 5.45
N ALA A 34 -3.47 -10.73 4.54
CA ALA A 34 -2.76 -10.63 3.28
C ALA A 34 -1.28 -10.26 3.49
N ILE A 35 -0.99 -9.39 4.47
CA ILE A 35 0.39 -9.04 4.85
C ILE A 35 1.09 -10.22 5.51
N GLU A 36 0.42 -10.96 6.39
CA GLU A 36 0.99 -12.16 7.03
C GLU A 36 1.35 -13.23 6.00
N GLN A 37 0.42 -13.52 5.07
CA GLN A 37 0.71 -14.46 3.99
C GLN A 37 1.84 -13.96 3.09
N ALA A 38 1.89 -12.65 2.81
CA ALA A 38 2.96 -12.05 2.04
C ALA A 38 4.33 -12.21 2.71
N LEU A 39 4.42 -12.00 4.02
CA LEU A 39 5.66 -12.18 4.78
C LEU A 39 6.11 -13.64 4.78
N ARG A 40 5.17 -14.58 4.90
CA ARG A 40 5.45 -16.02 4.83
C ARG A 40 6.07 -16.46 3.50
N VAL A 41 5.63 -15.88 2.38
CA VAL A 41 6.07 -16.31 1.03
C VAL A 41 7.16 -15.43 0.42
N ALA A 42 7.31 -14.19 0.89
CA ALA A 42 8.30 -13.28 0.36
C ALA A 42 9.71 -13.74 0.73
N ARG A 43 10.62 -13.70 -0.24
CA ARG A 43 12.03 -14.09 -0.03
C ARG A 43 12.85 -13.04 0.73
N ARG A 44 12.45 -11.76 0.69
CA ARG A 44 13.28 -10.64 1.18
C ARG A 44 12.47 -9.67 2.03
N ASN A 45 11.50 -9.03 1.42
CA ASN A 45 10.67 -8.03 2.07
C ASN A 45 9.29 -7.95 1.43
N VAL A 46 8.38 -7.35 2.18
CA VAL A 46 7.08 -6.90 1.73
C VAL A 46 7.14 -5.37 1.64
N MET A 47 6.64 -4.82 0.54
CA MET A 47 6.56 -3.39 0.32
C MET A 47 5.11 -2.97 0.07
N ILE A 48 4.72 -1.80 0.56
CA ILE A 48 3.41 -1.20 0.31
C ILE A 48 3.58 0.22 -0.22
N LYS A 49 2.87 0.56 -1.31
CA LYS A 49 2.74 1.93 -1.80
C LYS A 49 1.55 2.59 -1.13
N GLU A 50 1.75 3.73 -0.51
CA GLU A 50 0.67 4.48 0.13
C GLU A 50 1.01 5.99 0.23
N ARG A 51 0.01 6.83 0.53
CA ARG A 51 0.20 8.26 0.79
C ARG A 51 1.10 8.48 2.01
N PRO A 52 1.93 9.55 2.00
CA PRO A 52 2.68 9.94 3.18
C PRO A 52 1.75 10.15 4.38
N GLY A 53 2.11 9.61 5.54
CA GLY A 53 1.32 9.71 6.76
C GLY A 53 0.15 8.73 6.87
N SER A 54 0.03 7.75 5.97
CA SER A 54 -1.02 6.74 6.10
C SER A 54 -0.87 5.89 7.37
N PRO A 55 -1.98 5.63 8.09
CA PRO A 55 -1.97 4.80 9.29
C PRO A 55 -1.62 3.33 8.99
N LEU A 56 -1.75 2.87 7.73
CA LEU A 56 -1.43 1.49 7.34
C LEU A 56 0.03 1.14 7.59
N PHE A 57 0.94 2.12 7.49
CA PHE A 57 2.35 1.89 7.77
C PHE A 57 2.56 1.47 9.23
N GLY A 58 1.98 2.21 10.17
CA GLY A 58 2.05 1.88 11.59
C GLY A 58 1.29 0.60 11.92
N ARG A 59 0.08 0.44 11.37
CA ARG A 59 -0.78 -0.73 11.58
C ARG A 59 -0.08 -2.05 11.23
N TYR A 60 0.64 -2.09 10.12
CA TYR A 60 1.27 -3.33 9.62
C TYR A 60 2.78 -3.40 9.85
N GLY A 61 3.35 -2.45 10.61
CA GLY A 61 4.77 -2.44 10.98
C GLY A 61 5.72 -2.16 9.82
N PHE A 62 5.32 -1.36 8.84
CA PHE A 62 6.20 -0.94 7.75
C PHE A 62 7.07 0.25 8.18
N ARG A 63 8.36 0.16 7.88
CA ARG A 63 9.28 1.30 7.98
C ARG A 63 9.17 2.16 6.73
N VAL A 64 8.95 3.46 6.93
CA VAL A 64 8.75 4.42 5.84
C VAL A 64 9.96 5.31 5.68
N TYR A 65 10.43 5.46 4.45
CA TYR A 65 11.40 6.48 4.08
C TYR A 65 10.65 7.70 3.56
N ALA A 66 10.34 8.64 4.45
CA ALA A 66 9.56 9.81 4.10
C ALA A 66 10.31 10.69 3.07
N ARG A 67 9.62 11.08 2.00
CA ARG A 67 10.09 12.02 0.99
C ARG A 67 8.98 13.02 0.64
N LYS A 68 9.32 14.21 0.13
CA LYS A 68 8.35 15.14 -0.45
C LYS A 68 7.85 14.60 -1.80
N ALA A 69 6.80 13.79 -1.77
CA ALA A 69 6.14 13.24 -2.96
C ALA A 69 4.65 12.98 -2.69
N SER A 70 3.87 12.74 -3.74
CA SER A 70 2.43 12.43 -3.64
C SER A 70 2.15 11.01 -3.09
N PHE A 71 3.16 10.15 -3.05
CA PHE A 71 3.14 8.81 -2.48
C PHE A 71 4.54 8.42 -1.96
N THR A 72 4.57 7.45 -1.05
CA THR A 72 5.81 6.85 -0.52
C THR A 72 5.67 5.33 -0.42
N TYR A 73 6.78 4.67 -0.09
CA TYR A 73 6.82 3.23 0.14
C TYR A 73 7.13 2.93 1.60
N GLY A 74 6.40 1.98 2.15
CA GLY A 74 6.73 1.29 3.39
C GLY A 74 7.41 -0.04 3.07
N VAL A 75 8.46 -0.40 3.81
CA VAL A 75 9.18 -1.67 3.68
C VAL A 75 9.15 -2.41 5.00
N ARG A 76 8.83 -3.70 4.96
CA ARG A 76 8.92 -4.64 6.07
C ARG A 76 9.74 -5.84 5.63
N ASP A 77 10.85 -6.06 6.30
CA ASP A 77 11.75 -7.17 5.99
C ASP A 77 11.16 -8.49 6.49
N VAL A 78 11.43 -9.58 5.77
CA VAL A 78 11.07 -10.94 6.18
C VAL A 78 12.16 -11.41 7.14
N SER A 79 11.76 -11.85 8.33
CA SER A 79 12.65 -12.43 9.34
C SER A 79 13.07 -13.85 8.96
#